data_AF-A0A821QP78-F1
#
_entry.id   AF-A0A821QP78-F1
#
_cell.length_a   1.000
_cell.length_b   1.000
_cell.length_c   1.000
_cell.angle_alpha   90.00
_cell.angle_beta   90.00
_cell.angle_gamma   90.00
#
_symmetry.space_group_name_H-M   'P 1'
#
loop_
_entity.id
_entity.type
_entity.pdbx_description
1 polymer ?
#
loop_
_entity_poly.entity_id
_entity_poly.type
_entity_poly.pdbx_seq_one_letter_code
_entity_poly.pdbx_strand_id
1 'polypeptide(L)'
;MKAYIEAGVAGVHFEDQLASEKKCGHMGGKVLIPSSAHLRNLNAARLAADICGVPTVIVSRTDAESATLLTSDFDERDQEFIDIPAGRTPEGFFRLKKGSGLKHCIKRSIGAAPFTDLLWWETSTPNLEHAKEFAEAVELGAMGYKFQFITLAGFHSLNFGMFELARNYKDRGMAAYSEVQQEEFEAEKHGYTAVRHQREVGTGYFDMVAMAVTGKEIELIEFMITNDA
;
A
#
# COMPACT_ATOMS: atom_id res chain seq x y z
N MET A 1 11.54 -7.30 6.12
CA MET A 1 12.00 -6.10 6.86
C MET A 1 13.39 -5.67 6.45
N LYS A 2 14.47 -6.41 6.77
CA LYS A 2 15.86 -6.00 6.42
C LYS A 2 16.06 -5.66 4.94
N ALA A 3 15.57 -6.49 4.02
CA ALA A 3 15.63 -6.19 2.59
C ALA A 3 14.93 -4.88 2.20
N TYR A 4 13.83 -4.50 2.86
CA TYR A 4 13.17 -3.21 2.64
C TYR A 4 14.01 -2.05 3.20
N ILE A 5 14.64 -2.24 4.35
CA ILE A 5 15.56 -1.26 4.94
C ILE A 5 16.75 -1.02 4.00
N GLU A 6 17.37 -2.08 3.50
CA GLU A 6 18.48 -2.01 2.53
C GLU A 6 18.08 -1.28 1.24
N ALA A 7 16.82 -1.42 0.81
CA ALA A 7 16.26 -0.72 -0.33
C ALA A 7 15.85 0.75 -0.04
N GLY A 8 16.04 1.26 1.18
CA GLY A 8 15.73 2.64 1.55
C GLY A 8 14.26 2.91 1.87
N VAL A 9 13.47 1.89 2.21
CA VAL A 9 12.05 2.05 2.55
C VAL A 9 11.86 2.77 3.88
N ALA A 10 11.00 3.80 3.90
CA ALA A 10 10.69 4.58 5.09
C ALA A 10 9.75 3.86 6.08
N GLY A 11 8.84 3.03 5.58
CA GLY A 11 7.91 2.27 6.40
C GLY A 11 7.40 0.99 5.75
N VAL A 12 7.08 -0.01 6.57
CA VAL A 12 6.63 -1.33 6.12
C VAL A 12 5.38 -1.73 6.88
N HIS A 13 4.36 -2.17 6.16
CA HIS A 13 3.15 -2.73 6.77
C HIS A 13 3.23 -4.26 6.86
N PHE A 14 2.63 -4.81 7.91
CA PHE A 14 2.45 -6.24 8.13
C PHE A 14 0.98 -6.51 8.44
N GLU A 15 0.42 -7.58 7.89
CA GLU A 15 -0.98 -7.96 8.09
C GLU A 15 -1.12 -9.28 8.84
N ASP A 16 -2.24 -9.45 9.54
CA ASP A 16 -2.53 -10.60 10.41
C ASP A 16 -3.18 -11.78 9.67
N GLN A 17 -2.84 -11.97 8.40
CA GLN A 17 -3.26 -13.13 7.61
C GLN A 17 -2.27 -14.29 7.71
N LEU A 18 -2.77 -15.50 7.52
CA LEU A 18 -1.94 -16.68 7.32
C LEU A 18 -1.20 -16.54 5.98
N ALA A 19 0.14 -16.49 6.03
CA ALA A 19 0.95 -16.25 4.84
C ALA A 19 0.72 -17.26 3.71
N SER A 20 0.50 -18.54 4.01
CA SER A 20 0.24 -19.58 3.00
C SER A 20 -1.11 -19.42 2.30
N GLU A 21 -2.02 -18.64 2.88
CA GLU A 21 -3.36 -18.39 2.35
C GLU A 21 -3.68 -16.91 2.17
N LYS A 22 -2.65 -16.06 2.09
CA LYS A 22 -2.80 -14.61 1.93
C LYS A 22 -3.69 -14.27 0.75
N LYS A 23 -4.66 -13.36 0.94
CA LYS A 23 -5.49 -12.79 -0.12
C LYS A 23 -5.46 -11.27 -0.10
N CYS A 24 -5.86 -10.64 -1.21
CA CYS A 24 -6.16 -9.22 -1.21
C CYS A 24 -7.26 -8.93 -0.19
N GLY A 25 -7.20 -7.78 0.47
CA GLY A 25 -8.16 -7.38 1.49
C GLY A 25 -9.63 -7.39 1.05
N HIS A 26 -9.87 -7.19 -0.25
CA HIS A 26 -11.20 -7.15 -0.85
C HIS A 26 -11.66 -8.51 -1.41
N MET A 27 -10.93 -9.59 -1.14
CA MET A 27 -11.28 -10.95 -1.57
C MET A 27 -11.80 -11.78 -0.39
N GLY A 28 -12.71 -12.72 -0.68
CA GLY A 28 -13.15 -13.72 0.28
C GLY A 28 -12.07 -14.77 0.59
N GLY A 29 -12.32 -15.59 1.62
CA GLY A 29 -11.42 -16.70 1.97
C GLY A 29 -10.17 -16.31 2.75
N LYS A 30 -10.14 -15.11 3.34
CA LYS A 30 -9.04 -14.68 4.22
C LYS A 30 -9.03 -15.52 5.51
N VAL A 31 -7.85 -15.97 5.88
CA VAL A 31 -7.59 -16.73 7.11
C VAL A 31 -6.70 -15.91 8.02
N LEU A 32 -7.19 -15.56 9.21
CA LEU A 32 -6.40 -14.84 10.21
C LEU A 32 -5.43 -15.78 10.94
N ILE A 33 -4.30 -15.22 11.37
CA ILE A 33 -3.49 -15.80 12.43
C ILE A 33 -3.96 -15.29 13.81
N PRO A 34 -3.65 -15.99 14.91
CA PRO A 34 -4.03 -15.54 16.24
C PRO A 34 -3.32 -14.23 16.58
N SER A 35 -3.94 -13.40 17.40
CA SER A 35 -3.46 -12.06 17.73
C SER A 35 -1.98 -12.07 18.15
N SER A 36 -1.57 -12.99 19.02
CA SER A 36 -0.17 -13.18 19.45
C SER A 36 0.79 -13.58 18.34
N ALA A 37 0.35 -14.26 17.29
CA ALA A 37 1.19 -14.54 16.12
C ALA A 37 1.51 -13.27 15.34
N HIS A 38 0.52 -12.40 15.13
CA HIS A 38 0.75 -11.11 14.49
C HIS A 38 1.65 -10.19 15.34
N LEU A 39 1.44 -10.14 16.65
CA LEU A 39 2.33 -9.36 17.54
C LEU A 39 3.78 -9.87 17.51
N ARG A 40 4.01 -11.17 17.32
CA ARG A 40 5.36 -11.72 17.12
C ARG A 40 5.97 -11.22 15.81
N ASN A 41 5.19 -11.12 14.73
CA ASN A 41 5.64 -10.56 13.46
C ASN A 41 6.03 -9.08 13.59
N LEU A 42 5.22 -8.28 14.29
CA LEU A 42 5.52 -6.86 14.54
C LEU A 42 6.80 -6.69 15.37
N ASN A 43 6.98 -7.48 16.43
CA ASN A 43 8.22 -7.49 17.21
C ASN A 43 9.43 -7.90 16.36
N ALA A 44 9.30 -8.90 15.49
CA ALA A 44 10.37 -9.31 14.58
C ALA A 44 10.72 -8.19 13.59
N ALA A 45 9.73 -7.43 13.11
CA ALA A 45 9.94 -6.25 12.27
C ALA A 45 10.68 -5.13 13.03
N ARG A 46 10.29 -4.83 14.27
CA ARG A 46 10.98 -3.84 15.10
C ARG A 46 12.42 -4.25 15.40
N LEU A 47 12.64 -5.50 15.80
CA LEU A 47 13.98 -6.04 16.02
C LEU A 47 14.86 -5.93 14.76
N ALA A 48 14.29 -6.17 13.56
CA ALA A 48 15.03 -6.00 12.32
C ALA A 48 15.41 -4.52 12.06
N ALA A 49 14.53 -3.56 12.38
CA ALA A 49 14.83 -2.14 12.29
C ALA A 49 15.92 -1.72 13.30
N ASP A 50 15.80 -2.19 14.54
CA ASP A 50 16.75 -1.92 15.63
C ASP A 50 18.15 -2.45 15.30
N ILE A 51 18.25 -3.69 14.79
CA ILE A 51 19.52 -4.29 14.33
C ILE A 51 20.14 -3.49 13.19
N CYS A 52 19.32 -2.98 12.27
CA CYS A 52 19.79 -2.15 11.17
C CYS A 52 20.06 -0.68 11.58
N GLY A 53 19.76 -0.30 12.82
CA GLY A 53 20.01 1.05 13.34
C GLY A 53 19.19 2.15 12.69
N VAL A 54 17.98 1.84 12.19
CA VAL A 54 17.11 2.80 11.49
C VAL A 54 15.72 2.89 12.15
N PRO A 55 15.12 4.10 12.24
CA PRO A 55 13.79 4.29 12.81
C PRO A 55 12.69 4.02 11.77
N THR A 56 12.71 2.85 11.12
CA THR A 56 11.71 2.49 10.10
C THR A 56 10.31 2.46 10.74
N VAL A 57 9.35 3.08 10.05
CA VAL A 57 7.94 3.11 10.44
C VAL A 57 7.32 1.72 10.26
N ILE A 58 6.66 1.21 11.29
CA ILE A 58 5.92 -0.06 11.25
C ILE A 58 4.42 0.24 11.22
N VAL A 59 3.72 -0.40 10.29
CA VAL A 59 2.26 -0.29 10.17
C VAL A 59 1.64 -1.66 10.41
N SER A 60 0.75 -1.77 11.40
CA SER A 60 0.00 -2.98 11.66
C SER A 60 -1.33 -2.93 10.94
N ARG A 61 -1.52 -3.85 10.00
CA ARG A 61 -2.76 -4.06 9.27
C ARG A 61 -3.58 -5.20 9.90
N THR A 62 -4.87 -4.99 10.08
CA THR A 62 -5.84 -6.05 10.41
C THR A 62 -6.79 -6.30 9.23
N ASP A 63 -6.99 -7.57 8.89
CA ASP A 63 -7.93 -8.04 7.86
C ASP A 63 -9.23 -8.62 8.43
N ALA A 64 -9.43 -8.50 9.74
CA ALA A 64 -10.53 -9.13 10.47
C ALA A 64 -11.95 -8.67 10.10
N GLU A 65 -12.10 -7.56 9.36
CA GLU A 65 -13.40 -7.01 8.99
C GLU A 65 -14.20 -7.98 8.11
N SER A 66 -13.53 -8.57 7.12
CA SER A 66 -14.11 -9.48 6.13
C SER A 66 -13.51 -10.89 6.17
N ALA A 67 -12.51 -11.13 7.02
CA ALA A 67 -12.03 -12.49 7.25
C ALA A 67 -13.10 -13.34 7.94
N THR A 68 -13.26 -14.57 7.45
CA THR A 68 -14.26 -15.51 7.98
C THR A 68 -13.62 -16.71 8.67
N LEU A 69 -12.29 -16.80 8.65
CA LEU A 69 -11.53 -17.94 9.14
C LEU A 69 -10.38 -17.51 10.07
N LEU A 70 -10.05 -18.35 11.04
CA LEU A 70 -8.94 -18.20 11.98
C LEU A 70 -8.21 -19.53 12.13
N THR A 71 -6.88 -19.51 12.15
CA THR A 71 -6.07 -20.74 12.21
C THR A 71 -6.17 -21.49 13.55
N SER A 72 -6.26 -20.78 14.68
CA SER A 72 -6.34 -21.41 16.01
C SER A 72 -7.02 -20.49 17.02
N ASP A 73 -7.66 -21.10 18.02
CA ASP A 73 -8.38 -20.48 19.13
C ASP A 73 -7.55 -20.34 20.42
N PHE A 74 -6.25 -20.63 20.37
CA PHE A 74 -5.40 -20.63 21.58
C PHE A 74 -5.28 -19.26 22.25
N ASP A 75 -5.48 -18.17 21.48
CA ASP A 75 -5.39 -16.81 21.98
C ASP A 75 -6.74 -16.35 22.52
N GLU A 76 -6.84 -16.17 23.84
CA GLU A 76 -8.07 -15.77 24.53
C GLU A 76 -8.69 -14.49 23.97
N ARG A 77 -7.88 -13.59 23.37
CA ARG A 77 -8.37 -12.35 22.77
C ARG A 77 -9.26 -12.61 21.55
N ASP A 78 -9.04 -13.70 20.84
CA ASP A 78 -9.73 -14.05 19.60
C ASP A 78 -10.97 -14.93 19.85
N GLN A 79 -11.03 -15.64 20.98
CA GLN A 79 -12.06 -16.64 21.27
C GLN A 79 -13.49 -16.09 21.20
N GLU A 80 -13.71 -14.83 21.61
CA GLU A 80 -15.03 -14.23 21.56
C GLU A 80 -15.60 -14.06 20.14
N PHE A 81 -14.74 -14.06 19.11
CA PHE A 81 -15.13 -13.90 17.72
C PHE A 81 -15.33 -15.23 16.99
N ILE A 82 -15.07 -16.36 17.65
CA ILE A 82 -15.18 -17.69 17.05
C ILE A 82 -16.63 -18.19 17.12
N ASP A 83 -17.14 -18.64 15.99
CA ASP A 83 -18.43 -19.30 15.86
C ASP A 83 -18.28 -20.79 16.20
N ILE A 84 -18.30 -21.09 17.51
CA ILE A 84 -18.15 -22.46 18.03
C ILE A 84 -19.20 -23.43 17.45
N PRO A 85 -20.51 -23.08 17.36
CA PRO A 85 -21.51 -23.94 16.73
C PRO A 85 -21.24 -24.25 15.25
N ALA A 86 -20.64 -23.32 14.50
CA ALA A 86 -20.32 -23.55 13.08
C ALA A 86 -19.16 -24.54 12.86
N GLY A 87 -18.47 -24.95 13.93
CA GLY A 87 -17.38 -25.92 13.88
C GLY A 87 -16.21 -25.47 13.00
N ARG A 88 -15.33 -26.43 12.65
CA ARG A 88 -14.12 -26.18 11.85
C ARG A 88 -14.28 -26.54 10.38
N THR A 89 -13.49 -25.94 9.50
CA THR A 89 -13.41 -26.33 8.08
C THR A 89 -12.71 -27.68 7.93
N PRO A 90 -12.78 -28.35 6.76
CA PRO A 90 -12.02 -29.58 6.50
C PRO A 90 -10.50 -29.43 6.69
N GLU A 91 -9.97 -28.24 6.41
CA GLU A 91 -8.57 -27.86 6.62
C GLU A 91 -8.24 -27.61 8.11
N GLY A 92 -9.25 -27.56 8.97
CA GLY A 92 -9.11 -27.38 10.41
C GLY A 92 -9.23 -25.93 10.89
N PHE A 93 -9.59 -24.98 10.03
CA PHE A 93 -9.75 -23.57 10.43
C PHE A 93 -11.02 -23.34 11.25
N PHE A 94 -10.95 -22.45 12.23
CA PHE A 94 -12.10 -21.95 12.98
C PHE A 94 -12.88 -20.95 12.14
N ARG A 95 -14.20 -20.96 12.26
CA ARG A 95 -15.08 -19.98 11.62
C ARG A 95 -15.31 -18.79 12.54
N LEU A 96 -15.33 -17.58 11.97
CA LEU A 96 -15.58 -16.34 12.70
C LEU A 96 -17.07 -15.95 12.63
N LYS A 97 -17.58 -15.35 13.70
CA LYS A 97 -18.96 -14.89 13.83
C LYS A 97 -19.26 -13.80 12.79
N LYS A 98 -20.34 -13.98 12.04
CA LYS A 98 -20.84 -12.95 11.11
C LYS A 98 -21.20 -11.66 11.87
N GLY A 99 -20.93 -10.51 11.25
CA GLY A 99 -21.24 -9.19 11.83
C GLY A 99 -20.30 -8.75 12.97
N SER A 100 -19.24 -9.51 13.28
CA SER A 100 -18.27 -9.17 14.32
C SER A 100 -16.99 -8.49 13.83
N GLY A 101 -16.83 -8.34 12.50
CA GLY A 101 -15.57 -7.94 11.88
C GLY A 101 -15.03 -6.58 12.34
N LEU A 102 -15.87 -5.55 12.40
CA LEU A 102 -15.54 -4.21 12.91
C LEU A 102 -14.98 -4.28 14.34
N LYS A 103 -15.71 -4.93 15.25
CA LYS A 103 -15.29 -5.10 16.65
C LYS A 103 -13.99 -5.89 16.77
N HIS A 104 -13.82 -6.91 15.92
CA HIS A 104 -12.61 -7.71 15.89
C HIS A 104 -11.40 -6.88 15.44
N CYS A 105 -11.55 -6.04 14.41
CA CYS A 105 -10.51 -5.09 13.99
C CYS A 105 -10.14 -4.10 15.09
N ILE A 106 -11.11 -3.51 15.79
CA ILE A 106 -10.85 -2.60 16.92
C ILE A 106 -10.00 -3.30 17.98
N LYS A 107 -10.42 -4.49 18.43
CA LYS A 107 -9.71 -5.21 19.50
C LYS A 107 -8.29 -5.59 19.10
N ARG A 108 -8.11 -6.09 17.87
CA ARG A 108 -6.79 -6.42 17.31
C ARG A 108 -5.90 -5.19 17.19
N SER A 109 -6.45 -4.07 16.74
CA SER A 109 -5.73 -2.81 16.58
C SER A 109 -5.25 -2.25 17.92
N ILE A 110 -6.10 -2.25 18.95
CA ILE A 110 -5.72 -1.85 20.32
C ILE A 110 -4.60 -2.76 20.84
N GLY A 111 -4.70 -4.08 20.62
CA GLY A 111 -3.66 -5.02 21.03
C GLY A 111 -2.32 -4.83 20.32
N ALA A 112 -2.34 -4.37 19.06
CA ALA A 112 -1.15 -4.11 18.25
C ALA A 112 -0.55 -2.72 18.46
N ALA A 113 -1.31 -1.76 19.00
CA ALA A 113 -0.89 -0.37 19.17
C ALA A 113 0.48 -0.19 19.86
N PRO A 114 0.84 -0.93 20.92
CA PRO A 114 2.15 -0.79 21.56
C PRO A 114 3.35 -1.25 20.72
N PHE A 115 3.12 -1.92 19.59
CA PHE A 115 4.14 -2.57 18.77
C PHE A 115 4.29 -1.93 17.37
N THR A 116 3.57 -0.86 17.10
CA THR A 116 3.45 -0.27 15.76
C THR A 116 3.41 1.25 15.84
N ASP A 117 3.78 1.91 14.74
CA ASP A 117 3.74 3.37 14.65
C ASP A 117 2.42 3.85 14.04
N LEU A 118 1.83 3.04 13.14
CA LEU A 118 0.49 3.27 12.60
C LEU A 118 -0.37 2.00 12.63
N LEU A 119 -1.68 2.22 12.67
CA LEU A 119 -2.70 1.19 12.56
C LEU A 119 -3.47 1.36 11.25
N TRP A 120 -3.70 0.24 10.59
CA TRP A 120 -4.50 0.15 9.37
C TRP A 120 -5.52 -0.98 9.56
N TRP A 121 -6.77 -0.72 9.23
CA TRP A 121 -7.73 -1.78 9.00
C TRP A 121 -8.12 -1.85 7.52
N GLU A 122 -8.29 -3.05 6.99
CA GLU A 122 -8.95 -3.17 5.69
C GLU A 122 -10.46 -3.04 5.87
N THR A 123 -11.12 -2.28 4.99
CA THR A 123 -12.57 -2.14 4.97
C THR A 123 -13.14 -2.65 3.66
N SER A 124 -14.26 -3.38 3.69
CA SER A 124 -14.93 -3.85 2.48
C SER A 124 -15.62 -2.74 1.69
N THR A 125 -15.93 -1.61 2.33
CA THR A 125 -16.60 -0.46 1.71
C THR A 125 -16.06 0.87 2.26
N PRO A 126 -16.05 1.95 1.46
CA PRO A 126 -15.72 3.28 1.96
C PRO A 126 -16.87 3.82 2.82
N ASN A 127 -16.85 3.51 4.12
CA ASN A 127 -17.88 3.92 5.09
C ASN A 127 -17.27 4.87 6.14
N LEU A 128 -17.69 6.13 6.12
CA LEU A 128 -17.19 7.17 7.03
C LEU A 128 -17.63 6.97 8.48
N GLU A 129 -18.82 6.38 8.71
CA GLU A 129 -19.31 6.11 10.06
C GLU A 129 -18.47 5.02 10.73
N HIS A 130 -18.16 3.94 10.01
CA HIS A 130 -17.26 2.89 10.50
C HIS A 130 -15.85 3.43 10.70
N ALA A 131 -15.34 4.27 9.79
CA ALA A 131 -14.04 4.90 9.94
C ALA A 131 -13.98 5.77 11.21
N LYS A 132 -15.07 6.50 11.51
CA LYS A 132 -15.21 7.29 12.73
C LYS A 132 -15.29 6.40 13.98
N GLU A 133 -16.09 5.34 13.96
CA GLU A 133 -16.20 4.39 15.09
C GLU A 133 -14.84 3.75 15.41
N PHE A 134 -14.10 3.35 14.38
CA PHE A 134 -12.73 2.85 14.52
C PHE A 134 -11.79 3.91 15.05
N ALA A 135 -11.93 5.16 14.59
CA ALA A 135 -11.08 6.26 15.02
C ALA A 135 -11.29 6.52 16.48
N GLU A 136 -12.54 6.68 16.91
CA GLU A 136 -12.87 6.98 18.30
C GLU A 136 -12.47 5.82 19.22
N ALA A 137 -12.73 4.56 18.83
CA ALA A 137 -12.37 3.41 19.64
C ALA A 137 -10.85 3.22 19.75
N VAL A 138 -10.10 3.46 18.66
CA VAL A 138 -8.64 3.37 18.66
C VAL A 138 -8.03 4.60 19.31
N GLU A 139 -8.53 5.81 19.10
CA GLU A 139 -8.00 7.07 19.66
C GLU A 139 -8.21 7.17 21.18
N LEU A 140 -9.34 6.65 21.70
CA LEU A 140 -9.53 6.45 23.14
C LEU A 140 -8.55 5.42 23.73
N GLY A 141 -7.93 4.57 22.90
CA GLY A 141 -6.91 3.58 23.28
C GLY A 141 -5.46 3.92 22.89
N ALA A 142 -5.23 4.73 21.85
CA ALA A 142 -3.96 5.06 21.19
C ALA A 142 -4.19 6.03 19.99
N MET A 143 -3.97 7.34 20.23
CA MET A 143 -3.59 8.41 19.28
C MET A 143 -3.98 8.26 17.77
N GLY A 144 -5.04 9.00 17.37
CA GLY A 144 -5.71 9.16 16.05
C GLY A 144 -5.02 8.86 14.70
N TYR A 145 -5.84 8.58 13.67
CA TYR A 145 -5.40 8.29 12.28
C TYR A 145 -4.60 9.44 11.65
N LYS A 146 -3.39 9.13 11.14
CA LYS A 146 -2.51 10.10 10.48
C LYS A 146 -2.12 9.77 9.04
N PHE A 147 -2.54 8.62 8.49
CA PHE A 147 -2.11 8.17 7.15
C PHE A 147 -3.26 7.54 6.35
N GLN A 148 -3.44 8.00 5.12
CA GLN A 148 -4.41 7.50 4.14
C GLN A 148 -3.72 7.30 2.79
N PHE A 149 -4.02 6.22 2.09
CA PHE A 149 -3.45 5.93 0.77
C PHE A 149 -4.42 5.10 -0.08
N ILE A 150 -4.34 5.27 -1.40
CA ILE A 150 -5.11 4.50 -2.38
C ILE A 150 -4.21 3.39 -2.93
N THR A 151 -4.46 2.15 -2.51
CA THR A 151 -3.62 0.97 -2.80
C THR A 151 -3.39 0.72 -4.29
N LEU A 152 -4.45 0.84 -5.09
CA LEU A 152 -4.43 0.46 -6.51
C LEU A 152 -4.40 1.65 -7.48
N ALA A 153 -4.08 2.86 -6.99
CA ALA A 153 -4.08 4.07 -7.83
C ALA A 153 -3.23 3.89 -9.09
N GLY A 154 -2.00 3.37 -8.94
CA GLY A 154 -1.10 3.11 -10.06
C GLY A 154 -1.61 2.03 -11.03
N PHE A 155 -2.24 0.96 -10.52
CA PHE A 155 -2.81 -0.08 -11.39
C PHE A 155 -3.94 0.49 -12.25
N HIS A 156 -4.86 1.24 -11.65
CA HIS A 156 -5.99 1.82 -12.37
C HIS A 156 -5.56 2.92 -13.34
N SER A 157 -4.68 3.85 -12.93
CA SER A 157 -4.24 4.94 -13.81
C SER A 157 -3.44 4.43 -15.01
N LEU A 158 -2.54 3.46 -14.81
CA LEU A 158 -1.73 2.88 -15.88
C LEU A 158 -2.59 2.11 -16.90
N ASN A 159 -3.43 1.18 -16.42
CA ASN A 159 -4.22 0.34 -17.32
C ASN A 159 -5.28 1.15 -18.07
N PHE A 160 -5.97 2.05 -17.37
CA PHE A 160 -7.01 2.86 -17.99
C PHE A 160 -6.42 3.84 -19.01
N GLY A 161 -5.35 4.56 -18.65
CA GLY A 161 -4.68 5.49 -19.56
C GLY A 161 -4.17 4.81 -20.83
N MET A 162 -3.51 3.65 -20.70
CA MET A 162 -3.03 2.90 -21.85
C MET A 162 -4.17 2.32 -22.70
N PHE A 163 -5.25 1.85 -22.08
CA PHE A 163 -6.42 1.33 -22.80
C PHE A 163 -7.08 2.41 -23.66
N GLU A 164 -7.30 3.61 -23.10
CA GLU A 164 -7.86 4.75 -23.82
C GLU A 164 -6.97 5.18 -24.98
N LEU A 165 -5.65 5.31 -24.74
CA LEU A 165 -4.69 5.64 -25.79
C LEU A 165 -4.72 4.59 -26.91
N ALA A 166 -4.61 3.30 -26.59
CA ALA A 166 -4.61 2.23 -27.59
C ALA A 166 -5.91 2.18 -28.41
N ARG A 167 -7.06 2.36 -27.74
CA ARG A 167 -8.37 2.43 -28.39
C ARG A 167 -8.44 3.61 -29.37
N ASN A 168 -8.06 4.79 -28.92
CA ASN A 168 -8.13 6.01 -29.74
C ASN A 168 -7.10 6.00 -30.88
N TYR A 169 -5.92 5.44 -30.63
CA TYR A 169 -4.86 5.29 -31.64
C TYR A 169 -5.26 4.32 -32.75
N LYS A 170 -6.01 3.25 -32.43
CA LYS A 170 -6.57 2.35 -33.45
C LYS A 170 -7.47 3.09 -34.44
N ASP A 171 -8.26 4.06 -33.95
CA ASP A 171 -9.25 4.75 -34.76
C ASP A 171 -8.69 6.01 -35.46
N ARG A 172 -7.77 6.74 -34.80
CA ARG A 172 -7.30 8.06 -35.23
C ARG A 172 -5.78 8.19 -35.41
N GLY A 173 -5.03 7.11 -35.18
CA GLY A 173 -3.56 7.09 -35.30
C GLY A 173 -2.89 8.19 -34.48
N MET A 174 -1.93 8.89 -35.10
CA MET A 174 -1.13 9.92 -34.44
C MET A 174 -1.94 11.09 -33.86
N ALA A 175 -3.16 11.37 -34.33
CA ALA A 175 -4.00 12.40 -33.74
C ALA A 175 -4.32 12.09 -32.26
N ALA A 176 -4.58 10.82 -31.93
CA ALA A 176 -4.82 10.40 -30.55
C ALA A 176 -3.58 10.55 -29.66
N TYR A 177 -2.39 10.33 -30.21
CA TYR A 177 -1.15 10.54 -29.46
C TYR A 177 -0.84 12.04 -29.30
N SER A 178 -1.08 12.85 -30.33
CA SER A 178 -0.89 14.29 -30.27
C SER A 178 -1.79 14.96 -29.23
N GLU A 179 -3.00 14.44 -29.01
CA GLU A 179 -3.88 14.91 -27.92
C GLU A 179 -3.25 14.69 -26.55
N VAL A 180 -2.71 13.50 -26.27
CA VAL A 180 -1.97 13.23 -25.02
C VAL A 180 -0.81 14.20 -24.87
N GLN A 181 -0.05 14.43 -25.94
CA GLN A 181 1.06 15.38 -25.90
C GLN A 181 0.61 16.82 -25.66
N GLN A 182 -0.53 17.26 -26.19
CA GLN A 182 -1.09 18.58 -25.91
C GLN A 182 -1.57 18.68 -24.45
N GLU A 183 -2.21 17.65 -23.91
CA GLU A 183 -2.57 17.57 -22.50
C GLU A 183 -1.32 17.65 -21.60
N GLU A 184 -0.22 17.00 -21.98
CA GLU A 184 1.07 17.09 -21.30
C GLU A 184 1.65 18.52 -21.31
N PHE A 185 1.61 19.22 -22.46
CA PHE A 185 2.01 20.63 -22.53
C PHE A 185 1.13 21.53 -21.67
N GLU A 186 -0.20 21.33 -21.70
CA GLU A 186 -1.11 22.09 -20.86
C GLU A 186 -0.89 21.84 -19.36
N ALA A 187 -0.43 20.64 -18.98
CA ALA A 187 -0.12 20.28 -17.61
C ALA A 187 1.17 20.93 -17.09
N GLU A 188 2.06 21.47 -17.95
CA GLU A 188 3.27 22.18 -17.51
C GLU A 188 2.93 23.37 -16.59
N LYS A 189 1.78 24.04 -16.81
CA LYS A 189 1.30 25.14 -15.95
C LYS A 189 1.00 24.70 -14.50
N HIS A 190 0.85 23.39 -14.28
CA HIS A 190 0.63 22.77 -12.98
C HIS A 190 1.89 22.08 -12.43
N GLY A 191 3.04 22.24 -13.11
CA GLY A 191 4.32 21.67 -12.69
C GLY A 191 4.65 20.30 -13.27
N TYR A 192 3.90 19.81 -14.28
CA TYR A 192 4.31 18.61 -15.03
C TYR A 192 5.57 18.91 -15.86
N THR A 193 6.54 17.99 -15.88
CA THR A 193 7.85 18.22 -16.53
C THR A 193 8.23 17.15 -17.56
N ALA A 194 7.54 16.00 -17.56
CA ALA A 194 7.95 14.84 -18.34
C ALA A 194 7.70 14.98 -19.85
N VAL A 195 7.07 16.07 -20.31
CA VAL A 195 7.06 16.49 -21.72
C VAL A 195 8.49 16.46 -22.30
N ARG A 196 9.44 16.96 -21.49
CA ARG A 196 10.88 16.94 -21.78
C ARG A 196 11.50 15.66 -21.22
N HIS A 197 11.09 14.53 -21.78
CA HIS A 197 11.44 13.20 -21.29
C HIS A 197 12.96 12.94 -21.20
N GLN A 198 13.79 13.54 -22.06
CA GLN A 198 15.27 13.42 -21.98
C GLN A 198 15.81 14.02 -20.68
N ARG A 199 15.38 15.25 -20.35
CA ARG A 199 15.73 15.91 -19.08
C ARG A 199 15.19 15.11 -17.90
N GLU A 200 13.95 14.62 -17.98
CA GLU A 200 13.30 13.89 -16.89
C GLU A 200 14.05 12.60 -16.51
N VAL A 201 14.63 11.90 -17.49
CA VAL A 201 15.46 10.71 -17.25
C VAL A 201 16.94 11.02 -16.96
N GLY A 202 17.29 12.29 -16.85
CA GLY A 202 18.60 12.73 -16.37
C GLY A 202 19.69 12.87 -17.43
N THR A 203 19.36 13.08 -18.71
CA THR A 203 20.37 13.30 -19.77
C THR A 203 21.36 14.41 -19.38
N GLY A 204 20.86 15.60 -19.01
CA GLY A 204 21.72 16.71 -18.55
C GLY A 204 22.49 16.42 -17.24
N TYR A 205 22.03 15.50 -16.40
CA TYR A 205 22.81 15.05 -15.25
C TYR A 205 24.06 14.27 -15.71
N PHE A 206 23.93 13.39 -16.70
CA PHE A 206 25.06 12.66 -17.25
C PHE A 206 26.02 13.56 -18.03
N ASP A 207 25.54 14.64 -18.66
CA ASP A 207 26.41 15.66 -19.25
C ASP A 207 27.29 16.33 -18.19
N MET A 208 26.72 16.73 -17.06
CA MET A 208 27.50 17.30 -15.95
C MET A 208 28.55 16.31 -15.42
N VAL A 209 28.21 15.02 -15.32
CA VAL A 209 29.19 13.97 -14.95
C VAL A 209 30.32 13.90 -15.98
N ALA A 210 29.99 13.92 -17.28
CA ALA A 210 30.98 13.86 -18.34
C ALA A 210 31.88 15.11 -18.36
N MET A 211 31.32 16.31 -18.16
CA MET A 211 32.07 17.55 -18.04
C MET A 211 33.01 17.52 -16.82
N ALA A 212 32.54 17.02 -15.68
CA ALA A 212 33.35 16.90 -14.46
C ALA A 212 34.54 15.93 -14.65
N VAL A 213 34.35 14.84 -15.39
CA VAL A 213 35.42 13.86 -15.69
C VAL A 213 36.41 14.39 -16.72
N THR A 214 35.94 15.11 -17.75
CA THR A 214 36.76 15.49 -18.91
C THR A 214 37.36 16.89 -18.81
N GLY A 215 36.81 17.77 -17.96
CA GLY A 215 37.14 19.19 -17.91
C GLY A 215 36.79 19.95 -19.18
N LYS A 216 35.95 19.37 -20.05
CA LYS A 216 35.50 19.94 -21.32
C LYS A 216 34.00 20.18 -21.28
N GLU A 217 33.55 21.20 -21.98
CA GLU A 217 32.14 21.43 -22.27
C GLU A 217 31.66 20.38 -23.27
N ILE A 218 30.62 19.63 -22.91
CA ILE A 218 30.01 18.57 -23.71
C ILE A 218 28.52 18.88 -23.80
N GLU A 219 28.02 19.21 -24.99
CA GLU A 219 26.59 19.24 -25.28
C GLU A 219 26.21 17.96 -26.04
N LEU A 220 25.55 17.02 -25.38
CA LEU A 220 24.78 16.01 -26.09
C LEU A 220 23.52 16.71 -26.62
N ILE A 221 23.37 16.78 -27.95
CA ILE A 221 22.25 17.48 -28.60
C ILE A 221 20.91 16.95 -28.07
N GLU A 222 20.18 17.75 -27.28
CA GLU A 222 18.81 17.48 -26.88
C GLU A 222 17.85 17.85 -28.03
N PHE A 223 17.15 16.88 -28.61
CA PHE A 223 15.97 17.18 -29.43
C PHE A 223 14.81 17.53 -28.48
N MET A 224 14.52 18.81 -28.33
CA MET A 224 13.31 19.27 -27.65
C MET A 224 12.11 19.10 -28.60
N ILE A 225 11.06 18.43 -28.13
CA ILE A 225 9.75 18.54 -28.75
C ILE A 225 9.15 19.85 -28.23
N THR A 226 9.18 20.90 -29.05
CA THR A 226 8.55 22.18 -28.75
C THR A 226 7.15 22.23 -29.34
N ASN A 227 6.26 22.95 -28.69
CA ASN A 227 4.93 23.25 -29.21
C ASN A 227 5.04 24.44 -30.19
N ASP A 228 5.89 24.32 -31.20
CA ASP A 228 6.01 25.34 -32.25
C ASP A 228 5.10 24.96 -33.42
N ALA A 229 3.95 25.62 -33.49
CA ALA A 229 3.16 25.81 -34.69
C ALA A 229 3.20 27.29 -35.09
#